data_AF-A0A7C7V2J0-F1
#
_entry.id   AF-A0A7C7V2J0-F1
#
_cell.length_a   1.000
_cell.length_b   1.000
_cell.length_c   1.000
_cell.angle_alpha   90.00
_cell.angle_beta   90.00
_cell.angle_gamma   90.00
#
_symmetry.space_group_name_H-M   'P 1'
#
loop_
_entity.id
_entity.type
_entity.pdbx_description
1 polymer ?
#
loop_
_entity_poly.entity_id
_entity_poly.type
_entity_poly.pdbx_seq_one_letter_code
_entity_poly.pdbx_strand_id
1 'polypeptide(L)'
;GSAWLVTATRFPGRKVLEVALALPLAFPAYVLAYAYTDFLDHPGWVQTSLRDLTGWGPRDYWFPEIRSLGGAAMMLTLVLYPYVYLLTRAAFLQQSATAYIAARTLGHGPWSAFARVSLPIARPAIAGGVLLALMETLADFGTVSYFGVQTFATGIYQAWYSFFDRGAAAQLALCLLIVALVIAALERQQRRDQRQHGAGRRFESMQAVELSAWQSFGALAFCGLPVLLGFILPVGLLLGLGWDSFDNLLSDRYLRFLRNSLILASIAAALTVAAAVILGFNARLHPTRAAKAAVRIAGLGYAVPGGVIAVGLIVPFAAFDNALDAFMEARFGLDTGLLITGSIWLLVA
;
A
#
# COMPACT_ATOMS: atom_id res chain seq x y z
N GLY A 1 -12.47 -3.15 12.58
CA GLY A 1 -13.94 -3.31 12.51
C GLY A 1 -14.35 -4.34 11.49
N SER A 2 -14.11 -4.07 10.20
CA SER A 2 -14.52 -4.93 9.08
C SER A 2 -13.96 -6.35 9.20
N ALA A 3 -12.66 -6.47 9.53
CA ALA A 3 -12.01 -7.75 9.81
C ALA A 3 -12.76 -8.60 10.84
N TRP A 4 -13.23 -8.00 11.94
CA TRP A 4 -13.98 -8.71 12.98
C TRP A 4 -15.36 -9.14 12.49
N LEU A 5 -16.09 -8.26 11.80
CA LEU A 5 -17.43 -8.58 11.29
C LEU A 5 -17.36 -9.75 10.31
N VAL A 6 -16.46 -9.71 9.33
CA VAL A 6 -16.34 -10.81 8.35
C VAL A 6 -15.75 -12.10 8.92
N THR A 7 -15.22 -12.11 10.15
CA THR A 7 -14.75 -13.34 10.82
C THR A 7 -15.76 -13.89 11.81
N ALA A 8 -16.31 -13.01 12.65
CA ALA A 8 -17.06 -13.37 13.86
C ALA A 8 -18.58 -13.36 13.68
N THR A 9 -19.12 -12.83 12.58
CA THR A 9 -20.58 -12.72 12.38
C THR A 9 -21.04 -13.35 11.06
N ARG A 10 -22.33 -13.67 10.94
CA ARG A 10 -22.97 -14.13 9.69
C ARG A 10 -23.96 -13.07 9.21
N PHE A 11 -23.77 -12.61 7.97
CA PHE A 11 -24.68 -11.69 7.28
C PHE A 11 -24.60 -11.93 5.76
N PRO A 12 -25.62 -11.51 4.99
CA PRO A 12 -25.64 -11.68 3.53
C PRO A 12 -24.43 -11.05 2.85
N GLY A 13 -23.86 -11.71 1.84
CA GLY A 13 -22.72 -11.18 1.08
C GLY A 13 -21.36 -11.23 1.81
N ARG A 14 -21.29 -11.71 3.06
CA ARG A 14 -20.05 -11.80 3.86
C ARG A 14 -18.87 -12.42 3.09
N LYS A 15 -19.08 -13.55 2.40
CA LYS A 15 -18.00 -14.26 1.67
C LYS A 15 -17.42 -13.42 0.54
N VAL A 16 -18.25 -12.63 -0.14
CA VAL A 16 -17.81 -11.72 -1.19
C VAL A 16 -17.05 -10.56 -0.56
N LEU A 17 -17.61 -9.93 0.48
CA LEU A 17 -16.97 -8.82 1.17
C LEU A 17 -15.63 -9.18 1.82
N GLU A 18 -15.48 -10.43 2.28
CA GLU A 18 -14.23 -10.95 2.80
C GLU A 18 -13.08 -10.81 1.79
N VAL A 19 -13.35 -11.07 0.51
CA VAL A 19 -12.36 -10.90 -0.56
C VAL A 19 -12.34 -9.45 -1.04
N ALA A 20 -13.51 -8.83 -1.17
CA ALA A 20 -13.66 -7.50 -1.75
C ALA A 20 -12.98 -6.39 -0.92
N LEU A 21 -12.91 -6.56 0.41
CA LEU A 21 -12.18 -5.65 1.32
C LEU A 21 -10.66 -5.60 1.06
N ALA A 22 -10.12 -6.54 0.30
CA ALA A 22 -8.73 -6.51 -0.15
C ALA A 22 -8.55 -5.81 -1.51
N LEU A 23 -9.61 -5.65 -2.31
CA LEU A 23 -9.51 -5.15 -3.68
C LEU A 23 -8.94 -3.73 -3.84
N PRO A 24 -9.16 -2.77 -2.92
CA PRO A 24 -8.60 -1.42 -3.08
C PRO A 24 -7.06 -1.39 -3.20
N LEU A 25 -6.35 -2.40 -2.70
CA LEU A 25 -4.90 -2.57 -2.89
C LEU A 25 -4.46 -2.68 -4.35
N ALA A 26 -5.39 -3.04 -5.25
CA ALA A 26 -5.09 -3.17 -6.67
C ALA A 26 -4.85 -1.82 -7.36
N PHE A 27 -5.31 -0.71 -6.75
CA PHE A 27 -5.16 0.62 -7.32
C PHE A 27 -3.96 1.36 -6.73
N PRO A 28 -3.16 2.04 -7.57
CA PRO A 28 -2.29 3.10 -7.08
C PRO A 28 -3.13 4.25 -6.50
N ALA A 29 -2.74 4.78 -5.34
CA ALA A 29 -3.47 5.86 -4.67
C ALA A 29 -3.60 7.13 -5.51
N TYR A 30 -2.59 7.46 -6.32
CA TYR A 30 -2.63 8.61 -7.21
C TYR A 30 -3.73 8.49 -8.29
N VAL A 31 -4.02 7.27 -8.75
CA VAL A 31 -5.08 7.03 -9.74
C VAL A 31 -6.45 7.31 -9.13
N LEU A 32 -6.66 6.89 -7.88
CA LEU A 32 -7.85 7.27 -7.11
C LEU A 32 -7.92 8.79 -6.94
N ALA A 33 -6.81 9.44 -6.65
CA ALA A 33 -6.76 10.89 -6.47
C ALA A 33 -7.22 11.65 -7.72
N TYR A 34 -6.79 11.22 -8.92
CA TYR A 34 -7.28 11.75 -10.20
C TYR A 34 -8.77 11.50 -10.38
N ALA A 35 -9.24 10.26 -10.23
CA ALA A 35 -10.65 9.90 -10.42
C ALA A 35 -11.57 10.66 -9.46
N TYR A 36 -11.19 10.77 -8.18
CA TYR A 36 -11.96 11.50 -7.19
C TYR A 36 -11.92 13.01 -7.39
N THR A 37 -10.81 13.56 -7.86
CA THR A 37 -10.73 14.98 -8.19
C THR A 37 -11.64 15.28 -9.37
N ASP A 38 -11.58 14.52 -10.46
CA ASP A 38 -12.50 14.68 -11.58
C ASP A 38 -13.98 14.60 -11.16
N PHE A 39 -14.31 13.63 -10.30
CA PHE A 39 -15.68 13.43 -9.82
C PHE A 39 -16.19 14.53 -8.86
N LEU A 40 -15.32 15.01 -7.95
CA LEU A 40 -15.71 15.89 -6.85
C LEU A 40 -15.36 17.37 -7.09
N ASP A 41 -14.42 17.72 -7.97
CA ASP A 41 -13.94 19.09 -8.16
C ASP A 41 -15.06 19.98 -8.71
N HIS A 42 -14.81 21.29 -8.78
CA HIS A 42 -15.83 22.26 -9.15
C HIS A 42 -16.59 21.93 -10.46
N PRO A 43 -15.93 21.54 -11.57
CA PRO A 43 -16.63 21.10 -12.79
C PRO A 43 -17.11 19.64 -12.73
N GLY A 44 -16.78 18.90 -11.67
CA GLY A 44 -17.09 17.50 -11.50
C GLY A 44 -18.59 17.23 -11.36
N TRP A 45 -18.95 15.96 -11.58
CA TRP A 45 -20.34 15.53 -11.64
C TRP A 45 -21.13 15.84 -10.35
N VAL A 46 -20.51 15.66 -9.17
CA VAL A 46 -21.18 15.88 -7.88
C VAL A 46 -21.56 17.34 -7.69
N GLN A 47 -20.61 18.25 -7.88
CA GLN A 47 -20.85 19.67 -7.68
C GLN A 47 -21.75 20.27 -8.77
N THR A 48 -21.63 19.81 -10.01
CA THR A 48 -22.53 20.23 -11.10
C THR A 48 -23.97 19.80 -10.83
N SER A 49 -24.18 18.53 -10.47
CA SER A 49 -25.52 18.03 -10.14
C SER A 49 -26.13 18.74 -8.93
N LEU A 50 -25.31 19.08 -7.92
CA LEU A 50 -25.76 19.85 -6.76
C LEU A 50 -26.26 21.24 -7.18
N ARG A 51 -25.52 21.94 -8.04
CA ARG A 51 -25.92 23.26 -8.57
C ARG A 51 -27.17 23.17 -9.43
N ASP A 52 -27.28 22.15 -10.28
CA ASP A 52 -28.45 21.95 -11.15
C ASP A 52 -29.74 21.68 -10.35
N LEU A 53 -29.63 20.93 -9.25
CA LEU A 53 -30.78 20.60 -8.39
C LEU A 53 -31.20 21.73 -7.45
N THR A 54 -30.25 22.55 -7.00
CA THR A 54 -30.50 23.61 -6.00
C THR A 54 -30.67 24.99 -6.61
N GLY A 55 -30.22 25.19 -7.86
CA GLY A 55 -30.10 26.49 -8.49
C GLY A 55 -28.96 27.35 -7.94
N TRP A 56 -28.07 26.79 -7.10
CA TRP A 56 -26.96 27.51 -6.49
C TRP A 56 -25.88 27.88 -7.51
N GLY A 57 -25.37 29.10 -7.40
CA GLY A 57 -24.16 29.53 -8.08
C GLY A 57 -22.89 28.94 -7.43
N PRO A 58 -21.74 29.04 -8.13
CA PRO A 58 -20.42 28.57 -7.66
C PRO A 58 -19.98 29.02 -6.26
N ARG A 59 -20.54 30.11 -5.74
CA ARG A 59 -20.16 30.72 -4.46
C ARG A 59 -21.24 30.64 -3.38
N ASP A 60 -22.38 30.01 -3.70
CA ASP A 60 -23.54 29.98 -2.80
C ASP A 60 -23.49 28.82 -1.81
N TYR A 61 -22.54 27.89 -2.01
CA TYR A 61 -22.31 26.75 -1.12
C TYR A 61 -20.83 26.55 -0.86
N TRP A 62 -20.53 25.95 0.29
CA TRP A 62 -19.18 25.52 0.63
C TRP A 62 -19.01 24.04 0.26
N PHE A 63 -17.92 23.71 -0.43
CA PHE A 63 -17.51 22.35 -0.70
C PHE A 63 -16.06 22.14 -0.23
N PRO A 64 -15.72 21.01 0.41
CA PRO A 64 -14.36 20.76 0.89
C PRO A 64 -13.33 20.80 -0.25
N GLU A 65 -12.17 21.42 0.00
CA GLU A 65 -11.06 21.38 -0.95
C GLU A 65 -10.50 19.95 -1.08
N ILE A 66 -10.63 19.38 -2.28
CA ILE A 66 -10.24 17.98 -2.53
C ILE A 66 -8.73 17.85 -2.58
N ARG A 67 -8.06 18.79 -3.25
CA ARG A 67 -6.59 18.88 -3.33
C ARG A 67 -6.03 19.50 -2.06
N SER A 68 -6.17 18.76 -0.96
CA SER A 68 -5.74 19.17 0.38
C SER A 68 -5.03 18.01 1.09
N LEU A 69 -4.39 18.30 2.23
CA LEU A 69 -3.79 17.27 3.09
C LEU A 69 -4.83 16.23 3.53
N GLY A 70 -6.04 16.67 3.88
CA GLY A 70 -7.14 15.78 4.27
C GLY A 70 -7.62 14.90 3.11
N GLY A 71 -7.71 15.47 1.91
CA GLY A 71 -8.00 14.71 0.70
C GLY A 71 -6.95 13.63 0.43
N ALA A 72 -5.66 13.98 0.51
CA ALA A 72 -4.57 13.04 0.27
C ALA A 72 -4.59 11.89 1.28
N ALA A 73 -4.78 12.22 2.56
CA ALA A 73 -4.92 11.22 3.63
C ALA A 73 -6.12 10.30 3.40
N MET A 74 -7.25 10.82 2.89
CA MET A 74 -8.43 10.03 2.56
C MET A 74 -8.15 9.03 1.43
N MET A 75 -7.53 9.49 0.33
CA MET A 75 -7.19 8.62 -0.82
C MET A 75 -6.23 7.50 -0.40
N LEU A 76 -5.17 7.86 0.34
CA LEU A 76 -4.23 6.89 0.88
C LEU A 76 -4.91 5.91 1.85
N THR A 77 -5.82 6.38 2.70
CA THR A 77 -6.58 5.51 3.61
C THR A 77 -7.45 4.51 2.84
N LEU A 78 -8.16 4.96 1.80
CA LEU A 78 -9.01 4.10 0.99
C LEU A 78 -8.23 2.99 0.27
N VAL A 79 -7.00 3.26 -0.16
CA VAL A 79 -6.14 2.27 -0.83
C VAL A 79 -5.38 1.39 0.17
N LEU A 80 -4.92 1.95 1.29
CA LEU A 80 -3.96 1.29 2.19
C LEU A 80 -4.59 0.64 3.43
N TYR A 81 -5.86 0.90 3.76
CA TYR A 81 -6.55 0.18 4.84
C TYR A 81 -6.52 -1.37 4.69
N PRO A 82 -6.50 -1.97 3.48
CA PRO A 82 -6.47 -3.41 3.32
C PRO A 82 -5.27 -4.07 4.02
N TYR A 83 -4.12 -3.40 4.14
CA TYR A 83 -2.98 -3.92 4.92
C TYR A 83 -3.37 -4.19 6.39
N VAL A 84 -4.05 -3.23 7.01
CA VAL A 84 -4.58 -3.36 8.37
C VAL A 84 -5.64 -4.45 8.43
N TYR A 85 -6.55 -4.46 7.46
CA TYR A 85 -7.63 -5.44 7.38
C TYR A 85 -7.10 -6.89 7.31
N LEU A 86 -6.20 -7.18 6.37
CA LEU A 86 -5.68 -8.52 6.12
C LEU A 86 -4.93 -9.08 7.34
N LEU A 87 -4.04 -8.29 7.94
CA LEU A 87 -3.28 -8.72 9.12
C LEU A 87 -4.18 -8.87 10.35
N THR A 88 -5.11 -7.94 10.56
CA THR A 88 -6.07 -8.03 11.67
C THR A 88 -6.98 -9.24 11.51
N ARG A 89 -7.42 -9.53 10.29
CA ARG A 89 -8.25 -10.70 9.98
C ARG A 89 -7.49 -12.00 10.23
N ALA A 90 -6.26 -12.09 9.75
CA ALA A 90 -5.40 -13.25 10.01
C ALA A 90 -5.22 -13.50 11.52
N ALA A 91 -5.04 -12.43 12.30
CA ALA A 91 -4.96 -12.53 13.75
C ALA A 91 -6.25 -13.07 14.38
N PHE A 92 -7.43 -12.60 13.96
CA PHE A 92 -8.70 -13.13 14.45
C PHE A 92 -8.95 -14.59 14.07
N LEU A 93 -8.49 -15.03 12.89
CA LEU A 93 -8.60 -16.42 12.46
C LEU A 93 -7.65 -17.36 13.21
N GLN A 94 -6.46 -16.88 13.58
CA GLN A 94 -5.45 -17.67 14.29
C GLN A 94 -5.66 -17.71 15.80
N GLN A 95 -6.52 -16.86 16.37
CA GLN A 95 -6.79 -16.83 17.80
C GLN A 95 -7.88 -17.84 18.19
N SER A 96 -7.65 -18.63 19.24
CA SER A 96 -8.67 -19.51 19.82
C SER A 96 -9.87 -18.68 20.31
N ALA A 97 -11.09 -19.06 19.94
CA ALA A 97 -12.31 -18.38 20.36
C ALA A 97 -12.54 -18.40 21.88
N THR A 98 -11.80 -19.23 22.62
CA THR A 98 -11.94 -19.48 24.06
C THR A 98 -11.95 -18.21 24.90
N ALA A 99 -11.04 -17.25 24.67
CA ALA A 99 -10.98 -16.03 25.46
C ALA A 99 -12.23 -15.15 25.26
N TYR A 100 -12.74 -15.09 24.04
CA TYR A 100 -13.97 -14.37 23.72
C TYR A 100 -15.20 -15.06 24.34
N ILE A 101 -15.30 -16.38 24.22
CA ILE A 101 -16.41 -17.17 24.78
C ILE A 101 -16.41 -17.05 26.32
N ALA A 102 -15.24 -17.16 26.97
CA ALA A 102 -15.13 -17.00 28.42
C ALA A 102 -15.63 -15.64 28.90
N ALA A 103 -15.29 -14.55 28.19
CA ALA A 103 -15.82 -13.22 28.50
C ALA A 103 -17.35 -13.16 28.36
N ARG A 104 -17.92 -13.81 27.33
CA ARG A 104 -19.38 -13.89 27.14
C ARG A 104 -20.06 -14.66 28.27
N THR A 105 -19.46 -15.76 28.75
CA THR A 105 -19.96 -16.54 29.89
C THR A 105 -19.89 -15.78 31.21
N LEU A 106 -18.90 -14.89 31.38
CA LEU A 106 -18.77 -13.99 32.53
C LEU A 106 -19.72 -12.78 32.50
N GLY A 107 -20.71 -12.77 31.59
CA GLY A 107 -21.73 -11.73 31.51
C GLY A 107 -21.36 -10.52 30.65
N HIS A 108 -20.19 -10.49 30.00
CA HIS A 108 -19.87 -9.39 29.08
C HIS A 108 -20.69 -9.48 27.80
N GLY A 109 -21.31 -8.36 27.38
CA GLY A 109 -21.93 -8.18 26.06
C GLY A 109 -20.96 -8.41 24.89
N PRO A 110 -21.43 -8.65 23.65
CA PRO A 110 -20.57 -8.92 22.49
C PRO A 110 -19.60 -7.77 22.19
N TRP A 111 -20.06 -6.53 22.28
CA TRP A 111 -19.21 -5.34 22.11
C TRP A 111 -18.17 -5.20 23.23
N SER A 112 -18.56 -5.49 24.47
CA SER A 112 -17.66 -5.44 25.63
C SER A 112 -16.58 -6.52 25.53
N ALA A 113 -16.95 -7.75 25.17
CA ALA A 113 -16.02 -8.85 24.94
C ALA A 113 -15.07 -8.55 23.77
N PHE A 114 -15.57 -7.97 22.67
CA PHE A 114 -14.73 -7.51 21.56
C PHE A 114 -13.72 -6.45 22.02
N ALA A 115 -14.17 -5.38 22.66
CA ALA A 115 -13.32 -4.25 23.02
C ALA A 115 -12.28 -4.57 24.10
N ARG A 116 -12.62 -5.48 25.04
CA ARG A 116 -11.75 -5.84 26.18
C ARG A 116 -10.87 -7.05 25.94
N VAL A 117 -11.26 -7.96 25.05
CA VAL A 117 -10.53 -9.21 24.80
C VAL A 117 -10.02 -9.27 23.38
N SER A 118 -10.90 -9.37 22.39
CA SER A 118 -10.48 -9.61 21.01
C SER A 118 -9.65 -8.48 20.41
N LEU A 119 -10.04 -7.22 20.63
CA LEU A 119 -9.34 -6.06 20.09
C LEU A 119 -7.93 -5.90 20.70
N PRO A 120 -7.72 -5.96 22.03
CA PRO A 120 -6.38 -5.95 22.62
C PRO A 120 -5.47 -7.06 22.11
N ILE A 121 -5.99 -8.29 21.96
CA ILE A 121 -5.19 -9.41 21.45
C ILE A 121 -4.82 -9.19 19.97
N ALA A 122 -5.67 -8.52 19.18
CA ALA A 122 -5.37 -8.18 17.79
C ALA A 122 -4.52 -6.91 17.59
N ARG A 123 -4.32 -6.07 18.62
CA ARG A 123 -3.50 -4.83 18.54
C ARG A 123 -2.14 -5.01 17.88
N PRO A 124 -1.36 -6.09 18.15
CA PRO A 124 -0.06 -6.23 17.54
C PRO A 124 -0.13 -6.47 16.02
N ALA A 125 -1.17 -7.16 15.55
CA ALA A 125 -1.41 -7.36 14.12
C ALA A 125 -1.95 -6.08 13.45
N ILE A 126 -2.82 -5.33 14.15
CA ILE A 126 -3.29 -4.01 13.71
C ILE A 126 -2.08 -3.08 13.54
N ALA A 127 -1.20 -3.01 14.53
CA ALA A 127 0.01 -2.19 14.48
C ALA A 127 0.92 -2.62 13.31
N GLY A 128 1.11 -3.93 13.11
CA GLY A 128 1.83 -4.45 11.93
C GLY A 128 1.26 -3.94 10.61
N GLY A 129 -0.07 -3.93 10.44
CA GLY A 129 -0.70 -3.41 9.22
C GLY A 129 -0.65 -1.89 9.10
N VAL A 130 -0.74 -1.17 10.21
CA VAL A 130 -0.56 0.29 10.23
C VAL A 130 0.87 0.65 9.83
N LEU A 131 1.86 -0.11 10.30
CA LEU A 131 3.27 0.10 9.94
C LEU A 131 3.52 -0.11 8.45
N LEU A 132 2.91 -1.13 7.83
CA LEU A 132 2.97 -1.32 6.37
C LEU A 132 2.31 -0.13 5.65
N ALA A 133 1.10 0.27 6.05
CA ALA A 133 0.43 1.42 5.45
C ALA A 133 1.23 2.73 5.59
N LEU A 134 1.92 2.92 6.72
CA LEU A 134 2.82 4.06 6.93
C LEU A 134 4.04 4.03 5.99
N MET A 135 4.62 2.86 5.75
CA MET A 135 5.73 2.71 4.79
C MET A 135 5.30 3.12 3.38
N GLU A 136 4.16 2.61 2.93
CA GLU A 136 3.60 2.96 1.62
C GLU A 136 3.26 4.45 1.54
N THR A 137 2.72 5.03 2.61
CA THR A 137 2.39 6.46 2.69
C THR A 137 3.66 7.34 2.63
N LEU A 138 4.73 6.95 3.33
CA LEU A 138 6.01 7.69 3.32
C LEU A 138 6.69 7.63 1.95
N ALA A 139 6.46 6.55 1.21
CA ALA A 139 7.01 6.35 -0.13
C ALA A 139 6.12 6.92 -1.25
N ASP A 140 4.88 7.31 -0.96
CA ASP A 140 3.96 7.84 -1.96
C ASP A 140 4.41 9.22 -2.42
N PHE A 141 4.76 9.32 -3.70
CA PHE A 141 5.03 10.58 -4.38
C PHE A 141 3.83 11.05 -5.20
N GLY A 142 3.14 10.14 -5.90
CA GLY A 142 2.15 10.50 -6.91
C GLY A 142 0.91 11.20 -6.34
N THR A 143 0.35 10.68 -5.24
CA THR A 143 -0.87 11.23 -4.63
C THR A 143 -0.60 12.60 -4.03
N VAL A 144 0.48 12.69 -3.24
CA VAL A 144 0.85 13.93 -2.54
C VAL A 144 1.33 15.01 -3.51
N SER A 145 2.06 14.64 -4.57
CA SER A 145 2.45 15.57 -5.63
C SER A 145 1.24 16.11 -6.38
N TYR A 146 0.27 15.24 -6.72
CA TYR A 146 -0.93 15.67 -7.43
C TYR A 146 -1.78 16.63 -6.60
N PHE A 147 -1.88 16.41 -5.29
CA PHE A 147 -2.62 17.29 -4.38
C PHE A 147 -1.79 18.49 -3.88
N GLY A 148 -0.54 18.64 -4.32
CA GLY A 148 0.32 19.76 -3.92
C GLY A 148 0.76 19.72 -2.45
N VAL A 149 0.76 18.55 -1.81
CA VAL A 149 1.15 18.36 -0.42
C VAL A 149 2.67 18.24 -0.32
N GLN A 150 3.29 19.14 0.44
CA GLN A 150 4.74 19.12 0.65
C GLN A 150 5.14 17.99 1.60
N THR A 151 5.92 17.04 1.07
CA THR A 151 6.48 15.90 1.80
C THR A 151 7.96 15.73 1.47
N PHE A 152 8.65 14.85 2.19
CA PHE A 152 10.03 14.46 1.83
C PHE A 152 10.09 13.88 0.42
N ALA A 153 9.11 13.07 0.00
CA ALA A 153 9.07 12.49 -1.33
C ALA A 153 9.01 13.58 -2.43
N THR A 154 8.12 14.57 -2.27
CA THR A 154 8.05 15.69 -3.22
C THR A 154 9.29 16.58 -3.16
N GLY A 155 9.86 16.79 -1.97
CA GLY A 155 11.07 17.58 -1.79
C GLY A 155 12.30 16.95 -2.45
N ILE A 156 12.46 15.63 -2.35
CA ILE A 156 13.52 14.87 -3.04
C ILE A 156 13.41 15.09 -4.56
N TYR A 157 12.21 14.95 -5.12
CA TYR A 157 11.98 15.11 -6.55
C TYR A 157 12.23 16.56 -7.01
N GLN A 158 11.77 17.55 -6.25
CA GLN A 158 12.02 18.97 -6.54
C GLN A 158 13.50 19.32 -6.47
N ALA A 159 14.22 18.87 -5.44
CA ALA A 159 15.67 19.09 -5.33
C ALA A 159 16.41 18.48 -6.53
N TRP A 160 16.03 17.27 -6.93
CA TRP A 160 16.67 16.57 -8.04
C TRP A 160 16.38 17.20 -9.40
N TYR A 161 15.09 17.39 -9.75
CA TYR A 161 14.68 17.76 -11.11
C TYR A 161 14.48 19.26 -11.29
N SER A 162 13.99 19.97 -10.27
CA SER A 162 13.72 21.40 -10.39
C SER A 162 14.94 22.25 -10.07
N PHE A 163 15.70 21.87 -9.03
CA PHE A 163 16.89 22.61 -8.60
C PHE A 163 18.21 22.00 -9.10
N PHE A 164 18.16 20.81 -9.72
CA PHE A 164 19.34 20.07 -10.18
C PHE A 164 20.39 19.80 -9.07
N ASP A 165 19.96 19.83 -7.81
CA ASP A 165 20.80 19.63 -6.64
C ASP A 165 20.65 18.19 -6.13
N ARG A 166 21.52 17.32 -6.66
CA ARG A 166 21.59 15.91 -6.25
C ARG A 166 22.05 15.76 -4.80
N GLY A 167 22.82 16.72 -4.28
CA GLY A 167 23.30 16.71 -2.89
C GLY A 167 22.15 16.92 -1.91
N ALA A 168 21.34 17.96 -2.15
CA ALA A 168 20.13 18.21 -1.37
C ALA A 168 19.12 17.05 -1.48
N ALA A 169 18.94 16.49 -2.68
CA ALA A 169 18.07 15.32 -2.88
C ALA A 169 18.56 14.11 -2.07
N ALA A 170 19.87 13.84 -2.05
CA ALA A 170 20.46 12.77 -1.26
C ALA A 170 20.31 12.99 0.26
N GLN A 171 20.44 14.24 0.74
CA GLN A 171 20.22 14.58 2.14
C GLN A 171 18.77 14.33 2.57
N LEU A 172 17.80 14.78 1.78
CA LEU A 172 16.38 14.53 2.04
C LEU A 172 16.05 13.03 1.98
N ALA A 173 16.63 12.31 1.01
CA ALA A 173 16.48 10.86 0.88
C ALA A 173 17.04 10.11 2.08
N LEU A 174 18.19 10.53 2.61
CA LEU A 174 18.79 9.96 3.81
C LEU A 174 17.91 10.19 5.05
N CYS A 175 17.35 11.40 5.22
CA CYS A 175 16.41 11.68 6.30
C CYS A 175 15.19 10.75 6.25
N LEU A 176 14.59 10.60 5.06
CA LEU A 176 13.44 9.72 4.86
C LEU A 176 13.79 8.24 5.12
N LEU A 177 14.98 7.80 4.68
CA LEU A 177 15.49 6.45 4.95
C LEU A 177 15.66 6.19 6.44
N ILE A 178 16.21 7.14 7.20
CA ILE A 178 16.37 6.99 8.65
C ILE A 178 15.01 6.81 9.31
N VAL A 179 14.01 7.64 8.95
CA VAL A 179 12.64 7.52 9.47
C VAL A 179 12.06 6.14 9.15
N ALA A 180 12.20 5.68 7.91
CA ALA A 180 11.68 4.39 7.49
C ALA A 180 12.39 3.22 8.21
N LEU A 181 13.71 3.28 8.39
CA LEU A 181 14.47 2.28 9.14
C LEU A 181 14.09 2.26 10.63
N VAL A 182 13.83 3.42 11.25
CA VAL A 182 13.36 3.51 12.64
C VAL A 182 12.00 2.84 12.78
N ILE A 183 11.05 3.14 11.90
CA ILE A 183 9.71 2.54 11.93
C ILE A 183 9.81 1.02 11.68
N ALA A 184 10.65 0.57 10.75
CA ALA A 184 10.89 -0.86 10.50
C ALA A 184 11.58 -1.55 11.70
N ALA A 185 12.44 -0.85 12.45
CA ALA A 185 13.04 -1.38 13.67
C ALA A 185 12.01 -1.54 14.79
N LEU A 186 11.11 -0.56 14.97
CA LEU A 186 10.00 -0.63 15.93
C LEU A 186 9.05 -1.79 15.61
N GLU A 187 8.75 -1.99 14.33
CA GLU A 187 7.94 -3.11 13.82
C GLU A 187 8.53 -4.47 14.23
N ARG A 188 9.85 -4.62 14.04
CA ARG A 188 10.57 -5.86 14.38
C ARG A 188 10.61 -6.13 15.88
N GLN A 189 10.76 -5.09 16.70
CA GLN A 189 10.70 -5.24 18.16
C GLN A 189 9.33 -5.75 18.58
N GLN A 190 8.25 -5.15 18.05
CA GLN A 190 6.89 -5.54 18.37
C GLN A 190 6.55 -6.99 17.94
N ARG A 191 7.14 -7.49 16.84
CA ARG A 191 6.93 -8.89 16.40
C ARG A 191 7.69 -9.93 17.21
N ARG A 192 8.79 -9.57 17.87
CA ARG A 192 9.58 -10.51 18.67
C ARG A 192 8.82 -10.98 19.92
N ASP A 193 8.11 -10.08 20.57
CA ASP A 193 7.33 -10.37 21.78
C ASP A 193 6.09 -11.25 21.49
N GLN A 194 5.64 -11.28 20.22
CA GLN A 194 4.48 -12.07 19.80
C GLN A 194 4.77 -13.57 19.71
N ARG A 195 6.01 -13.96 19.35
CA ARG A 195 6.38 -15.38 19.19
C ARG A 195 6.26 -16.19 20.49
N GLN A 196 6.20 -15.52 21.64
CA GLN A 196 6.14 -16.14 22.95
C GLN A 196 4.70 -16.56 23.36
N HIS A 197 3.66 -16.06 22.69
CA HIS A 197 2.26 -16.27 23.11
C HIS A 197 1.49 -17.37 22.34
N GLY A 198 2.14 -18.11 21.42
CA GLY A 198 1.49 -19.06 20.51
C GLY A 198 1.67 -20.55 20.81
N ALA A 199 2.34 -20.94 21.90
CA ALA A 199 2.60 -22.34 22.19
C ALA A 199 1.41 -23.02 22.89
N GLY A 200 0.59 -23.75 22.13
CA GLY A 200 -0.09 -24.96 22.64
C GLY A 200 -1.54 -24.87 23.12
N ARG A 201 -2.43 -24.10 22.48
CA ARG A 201 -3.87 -24.12 22.82
C ARG A 201 -4.73 -24.67 21.68
N ARG A 202 -5.67 -25.57 22.03
CA ARG A 202 -6.70 -26.11 21.14
C ARG A 202 -7.33 -24.98 20.30
N PHE A 203 -7.30 -25.14 18.99
CA PHE A 203 -7.98 -24.23 18.07
C PHE A 203 -9.47 -24.58 18.06
N GLU A 204 -10.25 -23.92 18.92
CA GLU A 204 -11.69 -23.83 18.69
C GLU A 204 -11.97 -22.71 17.71
N SER A 205 -12.58 -23.07 16.58
CA SER A 205 -13.06 -22.13 15.58
C SER A 205 -14.17 -21.26 16.19
N MET A 206 -14.06 -19.94 16.05
CA MET A 206 -15.13 -19.03 16.45
C MET A 206 -16.39 -19.34 15.64
N GLN A 207 -17.43 -19.87 16.28
CA GLN A 207 -18.73 -20.00 15.64
C GLN A 207 -19.27 -18.60 15.36
N ALA A 208 -19.46 -18.31 14.07
CA ALA A 208 -19.92 -17.00 13.64
C ALA A 208 -21.35 -16.74 14.13
N VAL A 209 -21.54 -15.63 14.83
CA VAL A 209 -22.82 -15.22 15.43
C VAL A 209 -23.78 -14.75 14.34
N GLU A 210 -25.01 -15.25 14.34
CA GLU A 210 -26.07 -14.78 13.44
C GLU A 210 -26.58 -13.41 13.89
N LEU A 211 -26.60 -12.46 12.95
CA LEU A 211 -27.03 -11.09 13.19
C LEU A 211 -28.52 -10.93 12.87
N SER A 212 -29.21 -10.03 13.60
CA SER A 212 -30.57 -9.63 13.20
C SER A 212 -30.55 -8.92 11.84
N ALA A 213 -31.72 -8.75 11.21
CA ALA A 213 -31.82 -8.11 9.90
C ALA A 213 -31.20 -6.69 9.88
N TRP A 214 -31.49 -5.88 10.89
CA TRP A 214 -30.94 -4.52 11.00
C TRP A 214 -29.42 -4.52 11.26
N GLN A 215 -28.93 -5.43 12.10
CA GLN A 215 -27.50 -5.60 12.36
C GLN A 215 -26.76 -6.11 11.12
N SER A 216 -27.39 -6.99 10.33
CA SER A 216 -26.86 -7.48 9.06
C SER A 216 -26.74 -6.37 8.03
N PHE A 217 -27.75 -5.49 7.95
CA PHE A 217 -27.67 -4.29 7.10
C PHE A 217 -26.54 -3.35 7.53
N GLY A 218 -26.43 -3.07 8.83
CA GLY A 218 -25.32 -2.26 9.36
C GLY A 218 -23.94 -2.88 9.08
N ALA A 219 -23.80 -4.19 9.21
CA ALA A 219 -22.56 -4.90 8.90
C ALA A 219 -22.23 -4.86 7.40
N LEU A 220 -23.25 -5.03 6.54
CA LEU A 220 -23.14 -4.93 5.09
C LEU A 220 -22.72 -3.51 4.68
N ALA A 221 -23.36 -2.48 5.21
CA ALA A 221 -23.02 -1.08 4.92
C ALA A 221 -21.60 -0.74 5.41
N PHE A 222 -21.25 -1.12 6.63
CA PHE A 222 -19.93 -0.84 7.21
C PHE A 222 -18.79 -1.53 6.45
N CYS A 223 -18.99 -2.78 6.01
CA CYS A 223 -17.98 -3.49 5.22
C CYS A 223 -18.02 -3.12 3.73
N GLY A 224 -19.20 -2.76 3.21
CA GLY A 224 -19.41 -2.40 1.81
C GLY A 224 -18.89 -1.00 1.50
N LEU A 225 -18.98 -0.04 2.41
CA LEU A 225 -18.58 1.35 2.16
C LEU A 225 -17.09 1.50 1.80
N PRO A 226 -16.13 0.87 2.50
CA PRO A 226 -14.72 0.90 2.10
C PRO A 226 -14.45 0.25 0.73
N VAL A 227 -15.21 -0.78 0.35
CA VAL A 227 -15.11 -1.42 -0.97
C VAL A 227 -15.73 -0.54 -2.06
N LEU A 228 -16.87 0.07 -1.75
CA LEU A 228 -17.56 0.97 -2.65
C LEU A 228 -16.67 2.17 -2.98
N LEU A 229 -16.13 2.83 -1.96
CA LEU A 229 -15.29 4.02 -2.14
C LEU A 229 -13.87 3.67 -2.62
N GLY A 230 -13.26 2.60 -2.09
CA GLY A 230 -11.89 2.25 -2.44
C GLY A 230 -11.72 1.50 -3.76
N PHE A 231 -12.79 0.94 -4.33
CA PHE A 231 -12.69 0.09 -5.53
C PHE A 231 -13.84 0.31 -6.53
N ILE A 232 -15.09 0.06 -6.13
CA ILE A 232 -16.21 0.02 -7.09
C ILE A 232 -16.45 1.38 -7.75
N LEU A 233 -16.51 2.45 -6.96
CA LEU A 233 -16.71 3.81 -7.46
C LEU A 233 -15.52 4.25 -8.35
N PRO A 234 -14.25 4.14 -7.92
CA PRO A 234 -13.11 4.41 -8.79
C PRO A 234 -13.12 3.64 -10.11
N VAL A 235 -13.44 2.33 -10.09
CA VAL A 235 -13.57 1.54 -11.33
C VAL A 235 -14.62 2.17 -12.26
N GLY A 236 -15.80 2.49 -11.73
CA GLY A 236 -16.86 3.12 -12.52
C GLY A 236 -16.44 4.46 -13.12
N LEU A 237 -15.78 5.31 -12.34
CA LEU A 237 -15.27 6.61 -12.78
C LEU A 237 -14.21 6.45 -13.88
N LEU A 238 -13.22 5.56 -13.68
CA LEU A 238 -12.17 5.31 -14.65
C LEU A 238 -12.70 4.68 -15.95
N LEU A 239 -13.69 3.80 -15.86
CA LEU A 239 -14.36 3.25 -17.04
C LEU A 239 -15.13 4.32 -17.80
N GLY A 240 -15.80 5.25 -17.10
CA GLY A 240 -16.44 6.41 -17.72
C GLY A 240 -15.43 7.30 -18.45
N LEU A 241 -14.36 7.70 -17.76
CA LEU A 241 -13.27 8.49 -18.35
C LEU A 241 -12.61 7.79 -19.54
N GLY A 242 -12.43 6.47 -19.46
CA GLY A 242 -11.90 5.67 -20.57
C GLY A 242 -12.86 5.57 -21.75
N TRP A 243 -14.17 5.53 -21.51
CA TRP A 243 -15.17 5.49 -22.57
C TRP A 243 -15.30 6.81 -23.33
N ASP A 244 -15.20 7.93 -22.60
CA ASP A 244 -15.24 9.28 -23.17
C ASP A 244 -13.92 9.70 -23.83
N SER A 245 -12.86 8.91 -23.64
CA SER A 245 -11.58 9.15 -24.32
C SER A 245 -11.68 8.83 -25.80
N PHE A 246 -11.47 9.84 -26.66
CA PHE A 246 -11.50 9.71 -28.12
C PHE A 246 -10.31 8.91 -28.71
N ASP A 247 -9.39 8.45 -27.86
CA ASP A 247 -8.21 7.70 -28.26
C ASP A 247 -8.48 6.20 -28.28
N ASN A 248 -7.95 5.50 -29.29
CA ASN A 248 -7.99 4.05 -29.32
C ASN A 248 -7.07 3.48 -28.23
N LEU A 249 -7.68 2.96 -27.15
CA LEU A 249 -6.99 2.30 -26.03
C LEU A 249 -6.15 1.09 -26.48
N LEU A 250 -6.42 0.53 -27.66
CA LEU A 250 -5.66 -0.56 -28.29
C LEU A 250 -4.65 -0.08 -29.35
N SER A 251 -4.30 1.21 -29.33
CA SER A 251 -3.23 1.72 -30.19
C SER A 251 -1.86 1.11 -29.81
N ASP A 252 -0.94 1.08 -30.78
CA ASP A 252 0.42 0.54 -30.58
C ASP A 252 1.16 1.17 -29.39
N ARG A 253 0.88 2.46 -29.12
CA ARG A 253 1.45 3.18 -27.98
C ARG A 253 1.05 2.55 -26.64
N TYR A 254 -0.25 2.32 -26.40
CA TYR A 254 -0.73 1.74 -25.15
C TYR A 254 -0.37 0.26 -25.02
N LEU A 255 -0.41 -0.50 -26.14
CA LEU A 255 0.06 -1.87 -26.16
C LEU A 255 1.55 -1.97 -25.79
N ARG A 256 2.37 -1.02 -26.23
CA ARG A 256 3.79 -0.93 -25.85
C ARG A 256 3.98 -0.63 -24.37
N PHE A 257 3.18 0.28 -23.80
CA PHE A 257 3.19 0.54 -22.35
C PHE A 257 2.81 -0.71 -21.56
N LEU A 258 1.71 -1.37 -21.93
CA LEU A 258 1.27 -2.61 -21.30
C LEU A 258 2.36 -3.70 -21.37
N ARG A 259 2.95 -3.91 -22.55
CA ARG A 259 4.04 -4.87 -22.75
C ARG A 259 5.25 -4.55 -21.87
N ASN A 260 5.69 -3.30 -21.84
CA ASN A 260 6.86 -2.90 -21.04
C ASN A 260 6.61 -3.12 -19.54
N SER A 261 5.43 -2.74 -19.04
CA SER A 261 5.04 -2.98 -17.66
C SER A 261 4.95 -4.46 -17.32
N LEU A 262 4.37 -5.28 -18.21
CA LEU A 262 4.28 -6.73 -18.02
C LEU A 262 5.65 -7.40 -18.02
N ILE A 263 6.54 -7.03 -18.94
CA ILE A 263 7.91 -7.57 -19.01
C ILE A 263 8.65 -7.23 -17.71
N LEU A 264 8.64 -5.95 -17.31
CA LEU A 264 9.33 -5.50 -16.11
C LEU A 264 8.80 -6.21 -14.86
N ALA A 265 7.47 -6.23 -14.67
CA ALA A 265 6.85 -6.88 -13.52
C ALA A 265 7.12 -8.39 -13.48
N SER A 266 7.07 -9.07 -14.62
CA SER A 266 7.29 -10.53 -14.70
C SER A 266 8.74 -10.90 -14.37
N ILE A 267 9.72 -10.15 -14.92
CA ILE A 267 11.14 -10.38 -14.66
C ILE A 267 11.45 -10.11 -13.18
N ALA A 268 11.03 -8.96 -12.66
CA ALA A 268 11.23 -8.60 -11.26
C ALA A 268 10.58 -9.63 -10.31
N ALA A 269 9.34 -10.05 -10.59
CA ALA A 269 8.66 -11.07 -9.80
C ALA A 269 9.40 -12.42 -9.82
N ALA A 270 9.83 -12.89 -10.99
CA ALA A 270 10.54 -14.16 -11.11
C ALA A 270 11.87 -14.14 -10.34
N LEU A 271 12.66 -13.08 -10.49
CA LEU A 271 13.96 -12.92 -9.82
C LEU A 271 13.81 -12.79 -8.30
N THR A 272 12.87 -11.95 -7.85
CA THR A 272 12.63 -11.74 -6.41
C THR A 272 12.11 -13.01 -5.73
N VAL A 273 11.18 -13.74 -6.35
CA VAL A 273 10.68 -15.00 -5.83
C VAL A 273 11.80 -16.05 -5.79
N ALA A 274 12.60 -16.18 -6.85
CA ALA A 274 13.73 -17.10 -6.88
C ALA A 274 14.74 -16.79 -5.76
N ALA A 275 15.14 -15.53 -5.61
CA ALA A 275 16.05 -15.09 -4.55
C ALA A 275 15.46 -15.34 -3.15
N ALA A 276 14.18 -15.04 -2.95
CA ALA A 276 13.48 -15.28 -1.69
C ALA A 276 13.41 -16.77 -1.33
N VAL A 277 13.13 -17.64 -2.32
CA VAL A 277 13.13 -19.10 -2.14
C VAL A 277 14.53 -19.59 -1.77
N ILE A 278 15.58 -19.16 -2.48
CA ILE A 278 16.97 -19.56 -2.19
C ILE A 278 17.39 -19.13 -0.78
N LEU A 279 17.18 -17.85 -0.43
CA LEU A 279 17.53 -17.32 0.89
C LEU A 279 16.74 -17.99 2.01
N GLY A 280 15.43 -18.18 1.81
CA GLY A 280 14.53 -18.82 2.76
C GLY A 280 14.87 -20.30 2.97
N PHE A 281 15.15 -21.02 1.88
CA PHE A 281 15.52 -22.43 1.92
C PHE A 281 16.88 -22.63 2.59
N ASN A 282 17.88 -21.80 2.25
CA ASN A 282 19.19 -21.82 2.90
C ASN A 282 19.08 -21.52 4.40
N ALA A 283 18.31 -20.50 4.80
CA ALA A 283 18.11 -20.18 6.22
C ALA A 283 17.36 -21.27 7.00
N ARG A 284 16.54 -22.08 6.30
CA ARG A 284 15.83 -23.22 6.88
C ARG A 284 16.75 -24.44 7.05
N LEU A 285 17.55 -24.78 6.04
CA LEU A 285 18.43 -25.95 6.08
C LEU A 285 19.71 -25.71 6.89
N HIS A 286 20.30 -24.52 6.76
CA HIS A 286 21.55 -24.13 7.42
C HIS A 286 21.33 -22.84 8.22
N PRO A 287 20.79 -22.91 9.45
CA PRO A 287 20.40 -21.74 10.25
C PRO A 287 21.60 -20.99 10.89
N THR A 288 22.62 -20.69 10.08
CA THR A 288 23.81 -19.92 10.44
C THR A 288 23.46 -18.45 10.71
N ARG A 289 24.36 -17.73 11.40
CA ARG A 289 24.20 -16.29 11.62
C ARG A 289 24.16 -15.52 10.30
N ALA A 290 24.98 -15.93 9.32
CA ALA A 290 25.04 -15.34 7.99
C ALA A 290 23.73 -15.53 7.22
N ALA A 291 23.17 -16.75 7.16
CA ALA A 291 21.91 -17.01 6.47
C ALA A 291 20.74 -16.21 7.08
N LYS A 292 20.67 -16.13 8.42
CA LYS A 292 19.68 -15.29 9.12
C LYS A 292 19.92 -13.79 8.91
N ALA A 293 21.15 -13.35 8.69
CA ALA A 293 21.47 -11.97 8.38
C ALA A 293 21.08 -11.62 6.93
N ALA A 294 21.35 -12.51 5.98
CA ALA A 294 20.98 -12.34 4.57
C ALA A 294 19.46 -12.17 4.39
N VAL A 295 18.66 -13.05 5.00
CA VAL A 295 17.18 -12.90 5.00
C VAL A 295 16.75 -11.58 5.66
N ARG A 296 17.44 -11.16 6.73
CA ARG A 296 17.14 -9.91 7.42
C ARG A 296 17.44 -8.67 6.58
N ILE A 297 18.54 -8.68 5.82
CA ILE A 297 18.97 -7.62 4.91
C ILE A 297 18.03 -7.57 3.71
N ALA A 298 17.70 -8.71 3.10
CA ALA A 298 16.74 -8.77 2.00
C ALA A 298 15.38 -8.17 2.41
N GLY A 299 14.91 -8.46 3.63
CA GLY A 299 13.69 -7.86 4.16
C GLY A 299 13.78 -6.37 4.53
N LEU A 300 14.96 -5.75 4.56
CA LEU A 300 15.09 -4.29 4.76
C LEU A 300 14.72 -3.52 3.49
N GLY A 301 14.87 -4.11 2.30
CA GLY A 301 14.53 -3.47 1.03
C GLY A 301 13.07 -2.99 0.99
N TYR A 302 12.16 -3.71 1.64
CA TYR A 302 10.75 -3.31 1.76
C TYR A 302 10.56 -1.96 2.50
N ALA A 303 11.46 -1.62 3.43
CA ALA A 303 11.37 -0.38 4.18
C ALA A 303 12.01 0.81 3.45
N VAL A 304 12.68 0.61 2.31
CA VAL A 304 13.36 1.68 1.60
C VAL A 304 12.39 2.33 0.61
N PRO A 305 12.08 3.64 0.74
CA PRO A 305 11.19 4.31 -0.19
C PRO A 305 11.76 4.32 -1.61
N GLY A 306 10.92 4.11 -2.62
CA GLY A 306 11.37 4.00 -4.02
C GLY A 306 12.15 5.22 -4.52
N GLY A 307 11.75 6.43 -4.11
CA GLY A 307 12.51 7.65 -4.41
C GLY A 307 13.92 7.64 -3.83
N VAL A 308 14.12 7.06 -2.65
CA VAL A 308 15.45 6.93 -2.04
C VAL A 308 16.30 5.91 -2.80
N ILE A 309 15.71 4.79 -3.23
CA ILE A 309 16.39 3.80 -4.06
C ILE A 309 16.85 4.44 -5.37
N ALA A 310 15.97 5.18 -6.05
CA ALA A 310 16.29 5.85 -7.30
C ALA A 310 17.48 6.80 -7.15
N VAL A 311 17.42 7.71 -6.18
CA VAL A 311 18.50 8.67 -5.88
C VAL A 311 19.79 7.94 -5.46
N GLY A 312 19.67 6.94 -4.60
CA GLY A 312 20.79 6.20 -4.03
C GLY A 312 21.51 5.29 -5.01
N LEU A 313 20.81 4.74 -6.01
CA LEU A 313 21.38 3.84 -7.01
C LEU A 313 21.85 4.57 -8.27
N ILE A 314 21.12 5.58 -8.73
CA ILE A 314 21.43 6.21 -10.03
C ILE A 314 22.78 6.93 -10.01
N VAL A 315 23.18 7.56 -8.89
CA VAL A 315 24.47 8.25 -8.77
C VAL A 315 25.65 7.29 -8.89
N PRO A 316 25.77 6.22 -8.06
CA PRO A 316 26.88 5.30 -8.17
C PRO A 316 26.86 4.49 -9.48
N PHE A 317 25.68 4.09 -9.98
CA PHE A 317 25.61 3.36 -11.25
C PHE A 317 25.92 4.24 -12.46
N ALA A 318 25.53 5.51 -12.47
CA ALA A 318 25.96 6.43 -13.53
C ALA A 318 27.48 6.64 -13.49
N ALA A 319 28.07 6.75 -12.30
CA ALA A 319 29.52 6.84 -12.17
C ALA A 319 30.23 5.57 -12.68
N PHE A 320 29.66 4.40 -12.39
CA PHE A 320 30.16 3.12 -12.91
C PHE A 320 30.05 3.03 -14.43
N ASP A 321 28.89 3.33 -15.02
CA ASP A 321 28.69 3.30 -16.48
C ASP A 321 29.69 4.22 -17.16
N ASN A 322 29.83 5.48 -16.70
CA ASN A 322 30.77 6.43 -17.27
C ASN A 322 32.24 5.97 -17.13
N ALA A 323 32.60 5.32 -16.02
CA ALA A 323 33.96 4.80 -15.81
C ALA A 323 34.25 3.59 -16.71
N LEU A 324 33.26 2.71 -16.90
CA LEU A 324 33.36 1.57 -17.79
C LEU A 324 33.45 2.02 -19.24
N ASP A 325 32.65 2.99 -19.63
CA ASP A 325 32.65 3.58 -20.97
C ASP A 325 34.00 4.19 -21.31
N ALA A 326 34.51 5.06 -20.43
CA ALA A 326 35.84 5.65 -20.59
C ALA A 326 36.96 4.60 -20.67
N PHE A 327 36.87 3.50 -19.92
CA PHE A 327 37.83 2.41 -19.99
C PHE A 327 37.77 1.65 -21.32
N MET A 328 36.56 1.36 -21.80
CA MET A 328 36.32 0.61 -23.03
C MET A 328 36.67 1.42 -24.27
N GLU A 329 36.36 2.72 -24.28
CA GLU A 329 36.77 3.65 -25.32
C GLU A 329 38.30 3.75 -25.36
N ALA A 330 38.95 3.96 -24.21
CA ALA A 330 40.40 4.11 -24.14
C ALA A 330 41.18 2.84 -24.53
N ARG A 331 40.65 1.64 -24.24
CA ARG A 331 41.37 0.38 -24.46
C ARG A 331 40.99 -0.33 -25.75
N PHE A 332 39.76 -0.18 -26.20
CA PHE A 332 39.20 -0.94 -27.31
C PHE A 332 38.57 -0.05 -28.40
N GLY A 333 38.45 1.26 -28.20
CA GLY A 333 37.79 2.17 -29.13
C GLY A 333 36.29 1.87 -29.29
N LEU A 334 35.67 1.31 -28.26
CA LEU A 334 34.26 0.90 -28.25
C LEU A 334 33.47 1.78 -27.27
N ASP A 335 32.46 2.46 -27.79
CA ASP A 335 31.47 3.18 -26.97
C ASP A 335 30.45 2.18 -26.44
N THR A 336 30.43 1.99 -25.12
CA THR A 336 29.48 1.12 -24.43
C THR A 336 28.20 1.85 -24.05
N GLY A 337 28.26 3.18 -23.90
CA GLY A 337 27.17 4.01 -23.45
C GLY A 337 26.68 3.63 -22.04
N LEU A 338 25.41 3.95 -21.75
CA LEU A 338 24.80 3.73 -20.43
C LEU A 338 24.22 2.31 -20.31
N LEU A 339 25.07 1.33 -20.03
CA LEU A 339 24.67 -0.08 -19.95
C LEU A 339 23.73 -0.37 -18.78
N ILE A 340 24.04 0.10 -17.57
CA ILE A 340 23.22 -0.16 -16.38
C ILE A 340 22.08 0.86 -16.30
N THR A 341 22.41 2.15 -16.38
CA THR A 341 21.47 3.26 -16.19
C THR A 341 20.54 3.50 -17.38
N GLY A 342 20.93 3.06 -18.58
CA GLY A 342 20.10 3.14 -19.80
C GLY A 342 19.28 1.89 -20.07
N SER A 343 19.38 0.84 -19.26
CA SER A 343 18.68 -0.43 -19.49
C SER A 343 17.63 -0.73 -18.42
N ILE A 344 16.84 -1.78 -18.66
CA ILE A 344 15.86 -2.31 -17.70
C ILE A 344 16.52 -2.78 -16.40
N TRP A 345 17.83 -2.98 -16.39
CA TRP A 345 18.57 -3.53 -15.26
C TRP A 345 18.44 -2.64 -14.03
N LEU A 346 18.59 -1.31 -14.17
CA LEU A 346 18.42 -0.37 -13.06
C LEU A 346 17.00 -0.41 -12.44
N LEU A 347 15.99 -0.78 -13.23
CA LEU A 347 14.60 -0.87 -12.75
C LEU A 347 14.30 -2.19 -12.02
N VAL A 348 15.13 -3.21 -12.20
CA VAL A 348 14.96 -4.55 -11.62
C VAL A 348 15.89 -4.80 -10.42
N ALA A 349 17.03 -4.10 -10.39
CA ALA A 349 18.16 -4.31 -9.48
C ALA A 349 17.85 -4.12 -7.98
#